data_AF-A0A151EXP3-F1
#
_entry.id   AF-A0A151EXP3-F1
#
_cell.length_a   1.000
_cell.length_b   1.000
_cell.length_c   1.000
_cell.angle_alpha   90.00
_cell.angle_beta   90.00
_cell.angle_gamma   90.00
#
_symmetry.space_group_name_H-M   'P 1'
#
loop_
_entity.id
_entity.type
_entity.pdbx_description
1 polymer ?
#
loop_
_entity_poly.entity_id
_entity_poly.type
_entity_poly.pdbx_seq_one_letter_code
_entity_poly.pdbx_strand_id
1 'polypeptide(L)'
;MSERPRTIYILVLLWLALSGIFVLWGIYSLIVLIQIPEWTTELQALIYPVHFGYLISTIVWFVFSSLFIIFSYATFRADSWAWTTGVIISTIFLIIFGIMLAAFMVNAILFLDWWSVVGLITVVLSFLTDIGIVIYLTRPVTKLYFAKINSEKLTAEITKEVV
;
A
#
# COMPACT_ATOMS: atom_id res chain seq x y z
N MET A 1 13.22 23.07 -18.12
CA MET A 1 12.36 22.22 -17.27
C MET A 1 12.80 20.78 -17.44
N SER A 2 13.29 20.10 -16.39
CA SER A 2 13.41 18.63 -16.51
C SER A 2 12.00 18.08 -16.42
N GLU A 3 11.52 17.48 -17.51
CA GLU A 3 10.19 16.91 -17.55
C GLU A 3 9.98 15.98 -16.36
N ARG A 4 8.86 16.12 -15.66
CA ARG A 4 8.50 15.19 -14.59
C ARG A 4 8.46 13.79 -15.22
N PRO A 5 9.23 12.82 -14.72
CA PRO A 5 9.28 11.51 -15.34
C PRO A 5 7.87 10.92 -15.38
N ARG A 6 7.33 10.66 -16.58
CA ARG A 6 5.96 10.13 -16.77
C ARG A 6 5.72 8.88 -15.92
N THR A 7 6.77 8.09 -15.70
CA THR A 7 6.74 6.90 -14.86
C THR A 7 6.41 7.20 -13.40
N ILE A 8 6.87 8.30 -12.79
CA ILE A 8 6.51 8.67 -11.41
C ILE A 8 5.00 8.90 -11.29
N TYR A 9 4.41 9.58 -12.28
CA TYR A 9 2.98 9.81 -12.31
C TYR A 9 2.18 8.52 -12.40
N ILE A 10 2.61 7.60 -13.27
CA ILE A 10 1.98 6.28 -13.40
C ILE A 10 2.04 5.55 -12.05
N LEU A 11 3.18 5.59 -11.37
CA LEU A 11 3.36 4.95 -10.06
C LEU A 11 2.45 5.55 -8.98
N VAL A 12 2.36 6.89 -8.91
CA VAL A 12 1.45 7.58 -7.97
C VAL A 12 -0.01 7.22 -8.24
N LEU A 13 -0.42 7.21 -9.51
CA LEU A 13 -1.78 6.81 -9.89
C LEU A 13 -2.05 5.34 -9.52
N LEU A 14 -1.05 4.48 -9.65
CA LEU A 14 -1.18 3.07 -9.36
C LEU A 14 -1.27 2.80 -7.86
N TRP A 15 -0.48 3.49 -7.03
CA TRP A 15 -0.65 3.46 -5.57
C TRP A 15 -2.03 3.99 -5.13
N LEU A 16 -2.54 5.06 -5.76
CA LEU A 16 -3.90 5.55 -5.47
C LEU A 16 -4.98 4.55 -5.88
N ALA A 17 -4.83 3.88 -7.02
CA ALA A 17 -5.75 2.85 -7.45
C ALA A 17 -5.77 1.65 -6.48
N LEU A 18 -4.59 1.18 -6.06
CA LEU A 18 -4.46 0.11 -5.07
C LEU A 18 -5.00 0.51 -3.69
N SER A 19 -4.78 1.76 -3.28
CA SER A 19 -5.40 2.31 -2.07
C SER A 19 -6.92 2.23 -2.14
N GLY A 20 -7.52 2.63 -3.26
CA GLY A 20 -8.96 2.52 -3.47
C GLY A 20 -9.46 1.08 -3.33
N ILE A 21 -8.73 0.12 -3.91
CA ILE A 21 -9.02 -1.31 -3.74
C ILE A 21 -8.94 -1.68 -2.25
N PHE A 22 -7.85 -1.34 -1.55
CA PHE A 22 -7.73 -1.65 -0.12
C PHE A 22 -8.82 -1.03 0.75
N VAL A 23 -9.30 0.19 0.44
CA VAL A 23 -10.46 0.77 1.14
C VAL A 23 -11.69 -0.11 0.94
N LEU A 24 -11.99 -0.51 -0.30
CA LEU A 24 -13.16 -1.36 -0.59
C LEU A 24 -13.09 -2.70 0.14
N TRP A 25 -11.90 -3.31 0.20
CA TRP A 25 -11.67 -4.56 0.92
C TRP A 25 -11.79 -4.39 2.43
N GLY A 26 -11.28 -3.28 2.97
CA GLY A 26 -11.44 -2.91 4.38
C GLY A 26 -12.90 -2.72 4.76
N ILE A 27 -13.67 -2.01 3.92
CA ILE A 27 -15.13 -1.82 4.11
C ILE A 27 -15.85 -3.15 4.06
N TYR A 28 -15.56 -4.00 3.06
CA TYR A 28 -16.16 -5.32 2.96
C TYR A 28 -15.88 -6.17 4.21
N SER A 29 -14.62 -6.22 4.64
CA SER A 29 -14.20 -6.92 5.85
C SER A 29 -14.90 -6.40 7.10
N LEU A 30 -15.10 -5.08 7.21
CA LEU A 30 -15.83 -4.44 8.31
C LEU A 30 -17.31 -4.80 8.30
N ILE A 31 -17.96 -4.80 7.12
CA ILE A 31 -19.37 -5.18 6.99
C ILE A 31 -19.55 -6.63 7.45
N VAL A 32 -18.70 -7.55 6.98
CA VAL A 32 -18.75 -8.95 7.40
C VAL A 32 -18.53 -9.05 8.90
N LEU A 33 -17.53 -8.36 9.46
CA LEU A 33 -17.26 -8.35 10.90
C LEU A 33 -18.49 -7.95 11.74
N ILE A 34 -19.24 -6.93 11.31
CA ILE A 34 -20.43 -6.42 12.01
C ILE A 34 -21.62 -7.38 11.83
N GLN A 35 -21.68 -8.10 10.72
CA GLN A 35 -22.81 -8.97 10.36
C GLN A 35 -22.65 -10.43 10.81
N ILE A 36 -21.49 -10.85 11.34
CA ILE A 36 -21.32 -12.21 11.88
C ILE A 36 -22.37 -12.42 12.99
N PRO A 37 -23.32 -13.37 12.82
CA PRO A 37 -24.35 -13.59 13.82
C PRO A 37 -23.76 -14.20 15.09
N GLU A 38 -24.19 -13.71 16.26
CA GLU A 38 -23.82 -14.29 17.58
C GLU A 38 -24.48 -15.67 17.86
N TRP A 39 -25.26 -16.20 16.91
CA TRP A 39 -26.27 -17.21 17.17
C TRP A 39 -25.89 -18.56 16.56
N THR A 40 -25.19 -19.40 17.33
CA THR A 40 -25.46 -20.85 17.48
C THR A 40 -24.42 -21.47 18.43
N THR A 41 -24.91 -22.20 19.43
CA THR A 41 -24.14 -22.87 20.48
C THR A 41 -23.23 -23.99 19.96
N GLU A 42 -23.42 -24.45 18.72
CA GLU A 42 -22.69 -25.59 18.15
C GLU A 42 -21.34 -25.22 17.52
N LEU A 43 -21.08 -23.93 17.23
CA LEU A 43 -19.86 -23.46 16.56
C LEU A 43 -19.14 -22.31 17.29
N GLN A 44 -19.49 -22.09 18.56
CA GLN A 44 -19.02 -20.96 19.37
C GLN A 44 -17.48 -20.85 19.45
N ALA A 45 -16.77 -21.98 19.39
CA ALA A 45 -15.30 -22.02 19.38
C ALA A 45 -14.66 -21.42 18.11
N LEU A 46 -15.38 -21.42 16.99
CA LEU A 46 -14.89 -20.89 15.70
C LEU A 46 -15.28 -19.41 15.49
N ILE A 47 -16.25 -18.89 16.25
CA ILE A 47 -16.73 -17.51 16.15
C ILE A 47 -15.63 -16.50 16.49
N TYR A 48 -14.92 -16.69 17.61
CA TYR A 48 -13.87 -15.76 18.03
C TYR A 48 -12.68 -15.68 17.05
N PRO A 49 -12.12 -16.81 16.56
CA PRO A 49 -11.08 -16.77 15.52
C PRO A 49 -11.53 -16.07 14.24
N VAL A 50 -12.78 -16.26 13.81
CA VAL A 50 -13.31 -15.63 12.60
C VAL A 50 -13.48 -14.12 12.78
N HIS A 51 -14.06 -13.67 13.91
CA HIS A 51 -14.12 -12.24 14.24
C HIS A 51 -12.72 -11.62 14.32
N PHE A 52 -11.79 -12.29 14.98
CA PHE A 52 -10.41 -11.81 15.05
C PHE A 52 -9.77 -11.70 13.66
N GLY A 53 -9.98 -12.71 12.80
CA GLY A 53 -9.48 -12.70 11.42
C GLY A 53 -10.02 -11.52 10.60
N TYR A 54 -11.33 -11.25 10.65
CA TYR A 54 -11.93 -10.12 9.96
C TYR A 54 -11.56 -8.77 10.57
N LEU A 55 -11.37 -8.69 11.89
CA LEU A 55 -10.89 -7.49 12.56
C LEU A 55 -9.47 -7.13 12.10
N ILE A 56 -8.56 -8.11 12.15
CA ILE A 56 -7.18 -7.92 11.68
C ILE A 56 -7.16 -7.56 10.20
N SER A 57 -7.93 -8.26 9.37
CA SER A 57 -8.04 -7.94 7.94
C SER A 57 -8.49 -6.50 7.70
N THR A 58 -9.53 -6.06 8.40
CA THR A 58 -10.05 -4.68 8.33
C THR A 58 -8.96 -3.65 8.66
N ILE A 59 -8.26 -3.84 9.78
CA ILE A 59 -7.17 -2.95 10.21
C ILE A 59 -6.08 -2.91 9.16
N VAL A 60 -5.62 -4.07 8.70
CA VAL A 60 -4.53 -4.20 7.73
C VAL A 60 -4.87 -3.48 6.42
N TRP A 61 -6.07 -3.69 5.88
CA TRP A 61 -6.51 -3.04 4.64
C TRP A 61 -6.55 -1.51 4.76
N PHE A 62 -7.09 -0.98 5.87
CA PHE A 62 -7.11 0.48 6.08
C PHE A 62 -5.73 1.08 6.32
N VAL A 63 -4.86 0.37 7.04
CA VAL A 63 -3.47 0.81 7.27
C VAL A 63 -2.72 0.88 5.93
N PHE A 64 -2.80 -0.16 5.10
CA PHE A 64 -2.16 -0.16 3.78
C PHE A 64 -2.71 0.94 2.89
N SER A 65 -4.03 1.13 2.86
CA SER A 65 -4.64 2.21 2.07
C SER A 65 -4.13 3.59 2.51
N SER A 66 -4.11 3.84 3.82
CA SER A 66 -3.64 5.11 4.38
C SER A 66 -2.18 5.38 4.02
N LEU A 67 -1.33 4.36 4.13
CA LEU A 67 0.08 4.46 3.78
C LEU A 67 0.25 4.78 2.28
N PHE A 68 -0.48 4.09 1.41
CA PHE A 68 -0.41 4.32 -0.04
C PHE A 68 -0.85 5.73 -0.41
N ILE A 69 -1.87 6.30 0.25
CA ILE A 69 -2.29 7.69 0.06
C ILE A 69 -1.19 8.66 0.49
N ILE A 70 -0.63 8.47 1.70
CA ILE A 70 0.42 9.34 2.25
C ILE A 70 1.64 9.35 1.33
N PHE A 71 2.10 8.17 0.88
CA PHE A 71 3.24 8.07 -0.02
C PHE A 71 2.94 8.64 -1.40
N SER A 72 1.78 8.35 -1.99
CA SER A 72 1.36 8.94 -3.26
C SER A 72 1.41 10.47 -3.22
N TYR A 73 0.88 11.06 -2.15
CA TYR A 73 0.87 12.51 -1.97
C TYR A 73 2.28 13.09 -1.77
N ALA A 74 3.08 12.48 -0.90
CA ALA A 74 4.44 12.95 -0.61
C ALA A 74 5.37 12.80 -1.83
N THR A 75 5.25 11.71 -2.58
CA THR A 75 5.97 11.48 -3.85
C THR A 75 5.51 12.47 -4.91
N PHE A 76 4.22 12.79 -5.01
CA PHE A 76 3.71 13.81 -5.92
C PHE A 76 4.28 15.22 -5.64
N ARG A 77 4.42 15.59 -4.36
CA ARG A 77 5.03 16.87 -3.95
C ARG A 77 6.56 16.90 -4.04
N ALA A 78 7.16 15.76 -4.38
CA ALA A 78 8.59 15.55 -4.41
C ALA A 78 9.27 15.87 -3.06
N ASP A 79 8.64 15.47 -1.95
CA ASP A 79 9.22 15.68 -0.62
C ASP A 79 10.44 14.75 -0.43
N SER A 80 11.56 15.29 0.06
CA SER A 80 12.85 14.57 0.16
C SER A 80 12.77 13.30 1.01
N TRP A 81 12.00 13.34 2.11
CA TRP A 81 11.81 12.21 3.01
C TRP A 81 10.99 11.09 2.37
N ALA A 82 10.11 11.40 1.42
CA ALA A 82 9.23 10.43 0.78
C ALA A 82 10.02 9.39 -0.02
N TRP A 83 11.17 9.79 -0.57
CA TRP A 83 12.08 8.89 -1.26
C TRP A 83 12.70 7.86 -0.31
N THR A 84 13.40 8.32 0.73
CA THR A 84 14.08 7.43 1.69
C THR A 84 13.09 6.56 2.45
N THR A 85 12.00 7.17 2.92
CA THR A 85 10.96 6.49 3.68
C THR A 85 10.18 5.52 2.81
N GLY A 86 9.92 5.88 1.55
CA GLY A 86 9.29 5.00 0.57
C GLY A 86 10.10 3.73 0.33
N VAL A 87 11.43 3.83 0.17
CA VAL A 87 12.29 2.64 0.00
C VAL A 87 12.26 1.74 1.25
N ILE A 88 12.34 2.32 2.45
CA ILE A 88 12.30 1.55 3.71
C ILE A 88 10.96 0.85 3.87
N ILE A 89 9.85 1.58 3.69
CA ILE A 89 8.51 1.03 3.88
C ILE A 89 8.17 0.01 2.80
N SER A 90 8.52 0.24 1.54
CA SER A 90 8.33 -0.76 0.49
C SER A 90 9.14 -2.03 0.76
N THR A 91 10.33 -1.93 1.37
CA THR A 91 11.10 -3.12 1.77
C THR A 91 10.39 -3.92 2.87
N ILE A 92 9.82 -3.22 3.87
CA ILE A 92 9.02 -3.85 4.93
C ILE A 92 7.77 -4.51 4.34
N PHE A 93 7.08 -3.83 3.43
CA PHE A 93 5.92 -4.35 2.73
C PHE A 93 6.23 -5.57 1.88
N LEU A 94 7.41 -5.64 1.27
CA LEU A 94 7.85 -6.81 0.52
C LEU A 94 7.89 -8.07 1.40
N ILE A 95 8.31 -7.93 2.66
CA ILE A 95 8.30 -9.00 3.65
C ILE A 95 6.84 -9.36 4.03
N ILE A 96 6.02 -8.35 4.35
CA ILE A 96 4.63 -8.56 4.76
C ILE A 96 3.81 -9.20 3.64
N PHE A 97 3.90 -8.70 2.43
CA PHE A 97 3.24 -9.27 1.26
C PHE A 97 3.73 -10.68 0.95
N GLY A 98 5.03 -10.97 1.12
CA GLY A 98 5.56 -12.33 1.00
C GLY A 98 4.88 -13.31 1.96
N ILE A 99 4.70 -12.90 3.22
CA ILE A 99 4.00 -13.70 4.24
C ILE A 99 2.51 -13.84 3.91
N MET A 100 1.85 -12.75 3.52
CA MET A 100 0.43 -12.77 3.13
C MET A 100 0.21 -13.67 1.91
N LEU A 101 1.10 -13.60 0.92
CA LEU A 101 1.02 -14.40 -0.30
C LEU A 101 1.17 -15.89 0.01
N ALA A 102 2.11 -16.27 0.89
CA ALA A 102 2.23 -17.64 1.38
C ALA A 102 0.95 -18.11 2.10
N ALA A 103 0.37 -17.27 2.96
CA ALA A 103 -0.87 -17.59 3.68
C ALA A 103 -2.07 -17.75 2.72
N PHE A 104 -2.23 -16.85 1.75
CA PHE A 104 -3.28 -16.93 0.74
C PHE A 104 -3.09 -18.12 -0.22
N MET A 105 -1.86 -18.48 -0.57
CA MET A 105 -1.58 -19.68 -1.37
C MET A 105 -2.00 -20.95 -0.63
N VAL A 106 -1.65 -21.08 0.65
CA VAL A 106 -2.07 -22.22 1.48
C VAL A 106 -3.60 -22.29 1.55
N ASN A 107 -4.27 -21.16 1.80
CA ASN A 107 -5.73 -21.12 1.86
C ASN A 107 -6.40 -21.40 0.51
N ALA A 108 -5.91 -20.84 -0.59
CA ALA A 108 -6.47 -21.05 -1.92
C ALA A 108 -6.32 -22.51 -2.38
N ILE A 109 -5.21 -23.17 -2.06
CA ILE A 109 -4.98 -24.59 -2.40
C ILE A 109 -5.85 -25.50 -1.54
N LEU A 110 -5.98 -25.21 -0.24
CA LEU A 110 -6.71 -26.08 0.70
C LEU A 110 -8.22 -25.91 0.63
N PHE A 111 -8.73 -24.70 0.41
CA PHE A 111 -10.15 -24.39 0.51
C PHE A 111 -10.82 -24.01 -0.82
N LEU A 112 -10.04 -23.81 -1.91
CA LEU A 112 -10.53 -23.45 -3.25
C LEU A 112 -11.56 -22.30 -3.25
N ASP A 113 -11.42 -21.41 -2.28
CA ASP A 113 -12.29 -20.26 -2.06
C ASP A 113 -11.97 -19.16 -3.09
N TRP A 114 -13.00 -18.73 -3.83
CA TRP A 114 -12.88 -17.65 -4.80
C TRP A 114 -12.39 -16.34 -4.17
N TRP A 115 -12.80 -16.03 -2.95
CA TRP A 115 -12.40 -14.83 -2.23
C TRP A 115 -10.92 -14.82 -1.86
N SER A 116 -10.39 -15.96 -1.43
CA SER A 116 -8.95 -16.17 -1.26
C SER A 116 -8.17 -16.00 -2.57
N VAL A 117 -8.72 -16.43 -3.72
CA VAL A 117 -8.09 -16.22 -5.04
C VAL A 117 -8.05 -14.74 -5.42
N VAL A 118 -9.15 -14.00 -5.25
CA VAL A 118 -9.18 -12.55 -5.55
C VAL A 118 -8.25 -11.79 -4.58
N GLY A 119 -8.19 -12.20 -3.31
CA GLY A 119 -7.27 -11.66 -2.31
C GLY A 119 -5.81 -11.87 -2.71
N LEU A 120 -5.48 -13.09 -3.16
CA LEU A 120 -4.17 -13.44 -3.68
C LEU A 120 -3.78 -12.56 -4.88
N ILE A 121 -4.68 -12.38 -5.86
CA ILE A 121 -4.42 -11.52 -7.03
C ILE A 121 -4.15 -10.08 -6.58
N THR A 122 -4.95 -9.56 -5.65
CA THR A 122 -4.78 -8.20 -5.11
C THR A 122 -3.43 -8.03 -4.43
N VAL A 123 -3.01 -9.00 -3.62
CA VAL A 123 -1.71 -9.01 -2.95
C VAL A 123 -0.57 -9.10 -3.96
N VAL A 124 -0.67 -9.95 -4.98
CA VAL A 124 0.34 -10.08 -6.05
C VAL A 124 0.50 -8.76 -6.82
N LEU A 125 -0.60 -8.13 -7.22
CA LEU A 125 -0.55 -6.84 -7.93
C LEU A 125 0.08 -5.75 -7.06
N SER A 126 -0.26 -5.73 -5.77
CA SER A 126 0.31 -4.78 -4.81
C SER A 126 1.81 -5.01 -4.62
N PHE A 127 2.22 -6.27 -4.52
CA PHE A 127 3.62 -6.67 -4.41
C PHE A 127 4.44 -6.28 -5.65
N LEU A 128 3.95 -6.58 -6.85
CA LEU A 128 4.61 -6.21 -8.11
C LEU A 128 4.73 -4.69 -8.28
N THR A 129 3.70 -3.97 -7.85
CA THR A 129 3.71 -2.50 -7.84
C THR A 129 4.82 -1.98 -6.94
N ASP A 130 4.90 -2.50 -5.72
CA ASP A 130 5.86 -2.04 -4.73
C ASP A 130 7.30 -2.36 -5.15
N ILE A 131 7.53 -3.53 -5.76
CA ILE A 131 8.80 -3.86 -6.43
C ILE A 131 9.13 -2.87 -7.53
N GLY A 132 8.16 -2.59 -8.42
CA GLY A 132 8.34 -1.63 -9.50
C GLY A 132 8.76 -0.26 -8.99
N ILE A 133 8.21 0.15 -7.84
CA ILE A 133 8.52 1.41 -7.19
C ILE A 133 9.91 1.39 -6.56
N VAL A 134 10.29 0.35 -5.82
CA VAL A 134 11.64 0.23 -5.26
C VAL A 134 12.68 0.29 -6.37
N ILE A 135 12.47 -0.46 -7.46
CA ILE A 135 13.37 -0.44 -8.62
C ILE A 135 13.42 0.95 -9.24
N TYR A 136 12.29 1.65 -9.34
CA TYR A 136 12.24 2.96 -9.97
C TYR A 136 12.86 4.07 -9.10
N LEU A 137 12.59 4.07 -7.79
CA LEU A 137 13.12 5.04 -6.83
C LEU A 137 14.63 4.87 -6.61
N THR A 138 15.16 3.66 -6.78
CA THR A 138 16.61 3.39 -6.70
C THR A 138 17.38 3.82 -7.95
N ARG A 139 16.71 4.13 -9.07
CA ARG A 139 17.39 4.59 -10.28
C ARG A 139 18.02 5.98 -10.10
N PRO A 140 19.23 6.19 -10.65
CA PRO A 140 19.94 7.46 -10.52
C PRO A 140 19.18 8.64 -11.14
N VAL A 141 18.46 8.42 -12.24
CA VAL A 141 17.65 9.44 -12.92
C VAL A 141 16.56 9.98 -12.00
N THR A 142 15.88 9.10 -11.26
CA THR A 142 14.85 9.46 -10.29
C THR A 142 15.45 10.23 -9.12
N LYS A 143 16.60 9.78 -8.60
CA LYS A 143 17.31 10.47 -7.52
C LYS A 143 17.69 11.91 -7.90
N LEU A 144 18.16 12.12 -9.14
CA LEU A 144 18.50 13.45 -9.66
C LEU A 144 17.27 14.36 -9.77
N TYR A 145 16.10 13.81 -10.12
CA TYR A 145 14.85 14.56 -10.16
C TYR A 145 14.46 15.12 -8.78
N PHE A 146 14.47 14.30 -7.73
CA PHE A 146 14.17 14.76 -6.37
C PHE A 146 15.24 15.73 -5.84
N ALA A 147 16.52 15.49 -6.11
CA ALA A 147 17.60 16.38 -5.70
C ALA A 147 17.47 17.77 -6.34
N LYS A 148 17.14 17.83 -7.63
CA LYS A 148 16.95 19.07 -8.36
C LYS A 148 15.77 19.89 -7.82
N ILE A 149 14.61 19.27 -7.61
CA ILE A 149 13.43 19.98 -7.08
C ILE A 149 13.72 20.54 -5.68
N ASN A 150 14.43 19.80 -4.83
CA ASN A 150 14.80 20.31 -3.50
C ASN A 150 15.75 21.50 -3.59
N SER A 151 16.70 21.49 -4.52
CA SER A 151 17.58 22.65 -4.74
C SER A 151 16.82 23.89 -5.22
N GLU A 152 15.83 23.72 -6.10
CA GLU A 152 14.97 24.82 -6.58
C GLU A 152 14.09 25.38 -5.44
N LYS A 153 13.51 24.52 -4.60
CA LYS A 153 12.73 24.93 -3.42
C LYS A 153 13.59 25.73 -2.42
N LEU A 154 14.78 25.23 -2.09
CA LEU A 154 15.70 25.90 -1.17
C LEU A 154 16.12 27.29 -1.69
N THR A 155 16.41 27.39 -2.98
CA THR A 155 16.78 28.68 -3.61
C THR A 155 15.63 29.67 -3.55
N ALA A 156 14.39 29.21 -3.76
CA ALA A 156 13.20 30.05 -3.68
C ALA A 156 12.90 30.53 -2.25
N GLU A 157 13.17 29.71 -1.23
CA GLU A 157 13.02 30.10 0.18
C GLU A 157 14.05 31.16 0.58
N ILE A 158 15.33 30.96 0.24
CA ILE A 158 16.39 31.95 0.51
C ILE A 158 16.05 33.29 -0.15
N THR A 159 15.56 33.26 -1.39
CA THR A 159 15.20 34.49 -2.12
C THR A 159 14.04 35.25 -1.46
N LYS A 160 13.13 34.56 -0.77
CA LYS A 160 12.02 35.17 -0.02
C LYS A 160 12.45 35.78 1.31
N GLU A 161 13.55 35.31 1.91
CA GLU A 161 14.06 35.88 3.17
C GLU A 161 14.96 37.10 2.94
N VAL A 162 15.48 37.27 1.73
CA VAL A 162 16.40 38.36 1.36
C VAL A 162 15.65 39.59 0.79
N VAL A 163 14.36 39.48 0.48
CA VAL A 163 13.48 40.55 -0.04
C VAL A 163 12.45 40.94 1.00
#